data_AF-A0A7I8EYR9-F1
#
_entry.id   AF-A0A7I8EYR9-F1
#
_cell.length_a   1.000
_cell.length_b   1.000
_cell.length_c   1.000
_cell.angle_alpha   90.00
_cell.angle_beta   90.00
_cell.angle_gamma   90.00
#
_symmetry.space_group_name_H-M   'P 1'
#
loop_
_entity.id
_entity.type
_entity.pdbx_description
1 polymer ?
#
loop_
_entity_poly.entity_id
_entity_poly.type
_entity_poly.pdbx_seq_one_letter_code
_entity_poly.pdbx_strand_id
1 'polypeptide(L)'
;MSNETTAQLNTHGLLAYAHRKAEETQKRVHQAIDQLLREQQVVNFNTVAKAANVTKSYLYAHQEVRERIEVLRIQQSKERLEQQWAERQQHQA
;
A
#
# COMPACT_ATOMS: atom_id res chain seq x y z
N MET A 1 2.89 46.24 -30.06
CA MET A 1 2.92 46.21 -28.59
C MET A 1 2.45 44.82 -28.17
N SER A 2 3.29 44.16 -27.37
CA SER A 2 3.30 42.80 -26.80
C SER A 2 2.02 41.96 -26.93
N ASN A 3 2.14 40.83 -27.65
CA ASN A 3 1.16 39.75 -27.67
C ASN A 3 1.50 38.77 -26.51
N GLU A 4 1.19 39.17 -25.27
CA GLU A 4 1.58 38.43 -24.05
C GLU A 4 0.46 37.55 -23.45
N THR A 5 -0.71 37.41 -24.11
CA THR A 5 -1.91 36.87 -23.45
C THR A 5 -2.36 35.49 -23.95
N THR A 6 -1.45 34.66 -24.45
CA THR A 6 -1.79 33.27 -24.88
C THR A 6 -0.89 32.22 -24.22
N ALA A 7 -0.49 32.46 -22.97
CA ALA A 7 0.16 31.47 -22.11
C ALA A 7 -0.60 31.29 -20.78
N GLN A 8 -1.90 31.60 -20.76
CA GLN A 8 -2.76 31.16 -19.65
C GLN A 8 -2.94 29.65 -19.76
N LEU A 9 -2.11 28.96 -19.00
CA LEU A 9 -1.89 27.53 -19.04
C LEU A 9 -3.15 26.73 -18.73
N ASN A 10 -3.45 25.72 -19.56
CA ASN A 10 -4.37 24.63 -19.25
C ASN A 10 -3.82 23.70 -18.14
N THR A 11 -3.11 24.22 -17.13
CA THR A 11 -2.45 23.47 -16.06
C THR A 11 -3.40 23.08 -14.93
N HIS A 12 -4.45 23.85 -14.69
CA HIS A 12 -5.36 23.59 -13.57
C HIS A 12 -6.05 22.21 -13.67
N GLY A 13 -6.58 21.87 -14.85
CA GLY A 13 -7.21 20.57 -15.10
C GLY A 13 -6.23 19.40 -15.01
N LEU A 14 -4.99 19.58 -15.48
CA LEU A 14 -3.94 18.55 -15.41
C LEU A 14 -3.51 18.29 -13.97
N LEU A 15 -3.32 19.35 -13.18
CA LEU A 15 -3.00 19.25 -11.76
C LEU A 15 -4.12 18.55 -10.99
N ALA A 16 -5.38 18.96 -11.20
CA ALA A 16 -6.54 18.34 -10.56
C ALA A 16 -6.66 16.84 -10.90
N TYR A 17 -6.44 16.46 -12.16
CA TYR A 17 -6.42 15.07 -12.57
C TYR A 17 -5.29 14.27 -11.90
N ALA A 18 -4.08 14.83 -11.82
CA ALA A 18 -2.94 14.20 -11.17
C ALA A 18 -3.20 13.97 -9.67
N HIS A 19 -3.75 14.98 -8.97
CA HIS A 19 -4.14 14.85 -7.56
C HIS A 19 -5.16 13.75 -7.35
N ARG A 20 -6.25 13.75 -8.13
CA ARG A 20 -7.30 12.72 -8.01
C ARG A 20 -6.73 11.31 -8.24
N LYS A 21 -5.87 11.15 -9.24
CA LYS A 21 -5.24 9.86 -9.54
C LYS A 21 -4.32 9.39 -8.41
N ALA A 22 -3.62 10.31 -7.75
CA ALA A 22 -2.79 9.99 -6.59
C ALA A 22 -3.65 9.51 -5.41
N GLU A 23 -4.74 10.22 -5.10
CA GLU A 23 -5.69 9.84 -4.04
C GLU A 23 -6.35 8.49 -4.30
N GLU A 24 -6.82 8.25 -5.52
CA GLU A 24 -7.38 6.97 -5.95
C GLU A 24 -6.36 5.82 -5.77
N THR A 25 -5.09 6.08 -6.08
CA THR A 25 -4.02 5.09 -5.93
C THR A 25 -3.74 4.79 -4.46
N GLN A 26 -3.66 5.81 -3.60
CA GLN A 26 -3.50 5.63 -2.14
C GLN A 26 -4.66 4.82 -1.55
N LYS A 27 -5.90 5.17 -1.88
CA LYS A 27 -7.09 4.44 -1.43
C LYS A 27 -7.02 2.96 -1.81
N ARG A 28 -6.66 2.66 -3.06
CA ARG A 28 -6.53 1.28 -3.55
C ARG A 28 -5.45 0.49 -2.81
N VAL A 29 -4.32 1.12 -2.46
CA VAL A 29 -3.27 0.48 -1.66
C VAL A 29 -3.77 0.11 -0.27
N HIS A 30 -4.48 1.02 0.41
CA HIS A 30 -5.06 0.71 1.72
C HIS A 30 -6.10 -0.41 1.65
N GLN A 31 -6.99 -0.37 0.65
CA GLN A 31 -7.98 -1.42 0.43
C GLN A 31 -7.35 -2.79 0.18
N ALA A 32 -6.24 -2.84 -0.58
CA ALA A 32 -5.49 -4.06 -0.83
C ALA A 32 -4.87 -4.64 0.46
N ILE A 33 -4.32 -3.80 1.33
CA ILE A 33 -3.82 -4.24 2.65
C ILE A 33 -4.97 -4.84 3.48
N ASP A 34 -6.11 -4.15 3.55
CA ASP A 34 -7.26 -4.62 4.32
C ASP A 34 -7.81 -5.94 3.77
N GLN A 35 -7.84 -6.09 2.45
CA GLN A 35 -8.23 -7.33 1.80
C GLN A 35 -7.31 -8.49 2.18
N LEU A 36 -5.98 -8.29 2.08
CA LEU A 36 -5.01 -9.32 2.44
C LEU A 36 -5.14 -9.75 3.90
N LEU A 37 -5.41 -8.80 4.81
CA LEU A 37 -5.68 -9.11 6.22
C LEU A 37 -6.94 -9.96 6.39
N ARG A 38 -8.06 -9.57 5.75
CA ARG A 38 -9.32 -10.33 5.82
C ARG A 38 -9.19 -11.75 5.27
N GLU A 39 -8.43 -11.90 4.19
CA GLU A 39 -8.18 -13.20 3.54
C GLU A 39 -7.06 -14.00 4.21
N GLN A 40 -6.53 -13.52 5.34
CA GLN A 40 -5.40 -14.12 6.06
C GLN A 40 -4.18 -14.40 5.17
N GLN A 41 -4.01 -13.58 4.13
CA GLN A 41 -2.88 -13.64 3.22
C GLN A 41 -1.68 -12.89 3.80
N VAL A 42 -0.49 -13.22 3.30
CA VAL A 42 0.75 -12.57 3.73
C VAL A 42 0.74 -11.10 3.30
N VAL A 43 0.93 -10.20 4.25
CA VAL A 43 1.12 -8.76 4.00
C VAL A 43 2.61 -8.48 3.84
N ASN A 44 3.04 -8.24 2.60
CA ASN A 44 4.39 -7.77 2.27
C ASN A 44 4.36 -6.89 1.01
N PHE A 45 5.48 -6.25 0.68
CA PHE A 45 5.55 -5.35 -0.49
C PHE A 45 5.16 -6.02 -1.81
N ASN A 46 5.43 -7.31 -1.99
CA ASN A 46 5.12 -8.01 -3.24
C ASN A 46 3.61 -8.26 -3.36
N THR A 47 2.99 -8.77 -2.30
CA THR A 47 1.55 -9.09 -2.29
C THR A 47 0.72 -7.82 -2.35
N VAL A 48 1.11 -6.77 -1.62
CA VAL A 48 0.44 -5.46 -1.68
C VAL A 48 0.60 -4.81 -3.05
N ALA A 49 1.81 -4.81 -3.63
CA ALA A 49 2.02 -4.24 -4.98
C ALA A 49 1.14 -4.94 -6.03
N LYS A 50 1.04 -6.28 -5.97
CA LYS A 50 0.20 -7.07 -6.87
C LYS A 50 -1.29 -6.77 -6.65
N ALA A 51 -1.76 -6.80 -5.40
CA ALA A 51 -3.17 -6.60 -5.07
C ALA A 51 -3.64 -5.17 -5.37
N ALA A 52 -2.81 -4.17 -5.08
CA ALA A 52 -3.11 -2.76 -5.36
C ALA A 52 -2.79 -2.35 -6.81
N ASN A 53 -2.17 -3.22 -7.61
CA ASN A 53 -1.69 -2.93 -8.96
C ASN A 53 -0.87 -1.63 -9.03
N VAL A 54 0.21 -1.61 -8.22
CA VAL A 54 1.23 -0.55 -8.17
C VAL A 54 2.63 -1.17 -8.19
N THR A 55 3.65 -0.37 -8.46
CA THR A 55 5.04 -0.83 -8.38
C THR A 55 5.52 -0.87 -6.93
N LYS A 56 6.54 -1.65 -6.62
CA LYS A 56 7.18 -1.61 -5.28
C LYS A 56 7.80 -0.24 -5.00
N SER A 57 8.38 0.39 -6.03
CA SER A 57 8.96 1.73 -5.90
C SER A 57 7.93 2.75 -5.45
N TYR A 58 6.68 2.64 -5.92
CA TYR A 58 5.58 3.45 -5.40
C TYR A 58 5.39 3.25 -3.89
N LEU A 59 5.33 1.99 -3.42
CA LEU A 59 5.16 1.70 -2.00
C LEU A 59 6.33 2.24 -1.15
N TYR A 60 7.57 2.14 -1.64
CA TYR A 60 8.74 2.68 -0.94
C TYR A 60 8.78 4.20 -0.91
N ALA A 61 8.25 4.87 -1.93
CA ALA A 61 8.18 6.33 -2.00
C ALA A 61 7.14 6.92 -1.02
N HIS A 62 6.18 6.12 -0.55
CA HIS A 62 5.14 6.56 0.38
C HIS A 62 5.40 5.98 1.76
N GLN A 63 6.05 6.78 2.61
CA GLN A 63 6.53 6.36 3.93
C GLN A 63 5.43 5.75 4.81
N GLU A 64 4.25 6.35 4.88
CA GLU A 64 3.12 5.84 5.67
C GLU A 64 2.72 4.41 5.26
N VAL A 65 2.62 4.17 3.94
CA VAL A 65 2.30 2.84 3.40
C VAL A 65 3.41 1.85 3.72
N ARG A 66 4.67 2.25 3.56
CA ARG A 66 5.83 1.42 3.86
C ARG A 66 5.82 0.97 5.33
N GLU A 67 5.67 1.91 6.26
CA GLU A 67 5.64 1.65 7.70
C GLU A 67 4.48 0.71 8.04
N ARG A 68 3.29 0.95 7.49
CA ARG A 68 2.13 0.09 7.70
C ARG A 68 2.39 -1.36 7.25
N ILE A 69 3.00 -1.55 6.08
CA ILE A 69 3.35 -2.89 5.57
C ILE A 69 4.38 -3.57 6.48
N GLU A 70 5.41 -2.85 6.93
CA GLU A 70 6.46 -3.39 7.79
C GLU A 70 5.91 -3.85 9.16
N VAL A 71 5.08 -3.02 9.80
CA VAL A 71 4.42 -3.35 11.08
C VAL A 71 3.56 -4.60 10.94
N LEU A 72 2.67 -4.64 9.94
CA LEU A 72 1.78 -5.80 9.73
C LEU A 72 2.55 -7.09 9.44
N ARG A 73 3.65 -7.00 8.68
CA ARG A 73 4.50 -8.16 8.38
C ARG A 73 5.14 -8.73 9.66
N ILE A 74 5.62 -7.87 10.56
CA ILE A 74 6.20 -8.30 11.84
C ILE A 74 5.12 -8.95 12.70
N GLN A 75 3.94 -8.34 12.77
CA GLN A 75 2.81 -8.87 13.52
C GLN A 75 2.41 -10.28 13.04
N GLN A 76 2.19 -10.46 11.74
CA GLN A 76 1.88 -11.79 11.17
C GLN A 76 2.99 -12.83 11.40
N SER A 77 4.25 -12.40 11.47
CA SER A 77 5.38 -13.30 11.74
C SER A 77 5.38 -13.79 13.19
N LYS A 78 5.06 -12.89 14.14
CA LYS A 78 4.92 -13.24 15.56
C LYS A 78 3.75 -14.18 15.79
N GLU A 79 2.57 -13.85 15.27
CA GLU A 79 1.36 -14.68 15.40
C GLU A 79 1.59 -16.11 14.87
N ARG A 80 2.27 -16.23 13.72
CA ARG A 80 2.62 -17.55 13.15
C ARG A 80 3.57 -18.35 14.07
N LEU A 81 4.54 -17.69 14.69
CA LEU A 81 5.48 -18.36 15.59
C LEU A 81 4.77 -18.85 16.86
N GLU A 82 3.90 -18.02 17.42
CA GLU A 82 3.06 -18.37 18.58
C GLU A 82 2.15 -19.56 18.28
N GLN A 83 1.51 -19.58 17.11
CA GLN A 83 0.70 -20.71 16.64
C GLN A 83 1.52 -22.00 16.55
N GLN A 84 2.70 -21.95 15.93
CA GLN A 84 3.58 -23.11 15.80
C GLN A 84 4.06 -23.65 17.16
N TRP A 85 4.32 -22.77 18.12
CA TRP A 85 4.71 -23.17 19.46
C TRP A 85 3.56 -23.82 20.22
N ALA A 86 2.34 -23.27 20.10
CA ALA A 86 1.15 -23.83 20.71
C ALA A 86 0.86 -25.25 20.20
N GLU A 87 0.92 -25.46 18.87
CA GLU A 87 0.72 -26.77 18.25
C GLU A 87 1.72 -27.82 18.76
N ARG A 88 3.00 -27.44 18.90
CA ARG A 88 4.03 -28.37 19.38
C ARG A 88 3.83 -28.79 20.83
N GLN A 89 3.38 -27.89 21.69
CA GLN A 89 3.10 -28.22 23.10
C GLN A 89 1.92 -29.18 23.23
N GLN A 90 0.90 -29.05 22.36
CA GLN A 90 -0.26 -29.95 22.35
C GLN A 90 0.07 -31.38 21.90
N HIS A 91 1.08 -31.55 21.04
CA HIS A 91 1.54 -32.86 20.58
C HIS A 91 2.56 -33.54 21.50
N GLN A 92 3.03 -32.86 22.56
CA GLN A 92 4.01 -33.38 23.52
C GLN A 92 3.39 -33.84 24.85
N ALA A 93 2.07 -33.73 25.02
CA ALA A 93 1.29 -34.22 26.16
C ALA A 93 0.51 -35.49 25.80
#